data_AF-A0A517QG82-F1
#
_entry.id   AF-A0A517QG82-F1
#
_cell.length_a   1.000
_cell.length_b   1.000
_cell.length_c   1.000
_cell.angle_alpha   90.00
_cell.angle_beta   90.00
_cell.angle_gamma   90.00
#
_symmetry.space_group_name_H-M   'P 1'
#
loop_
_entity.id
_entity.type
_entity.pdbx_description
1 polymer ?
#
loop_
_entity_poly.entity_id
_entity_poly.type
_entity_poly.pdbx_seq_one_letter_code
_entity_poly.pdbx_strand_id
1 'polypeptide(L)'
;MPSLRIIITGLLFLCSLCLQALPVTAEVTLIPSGKASVWKYDDNATPPRADWMLRTFDDRPWLSGPAPLGFGDAGLNTTVRFGADPQHKPITTYFRHTFQVPADSKLQQLVLLIRSDDGVVVYLNGTEIARNNLPGGQVTPETTAINALGGVLERLYQSFTLPADRLQPGTNLLAVEVHQANSRSTDLFLDLILRGYQNAEELRPTLKTQEQQAASDYHTKHFIAPQLKISDGYVDGGRGMQLDPQGHARSRRELIVVDRQRDAALKKHLEFARSKEVMSLAPDQRAMKLAQYVDQNMSLDKNNRATMAAVSLLTDEYANQGVLLGDVTQLCGAGVCRHRALLFKILADEAGLDVALVRGNYGDATRHGGHAWNELHLKDGRRMLIDTMQRRIELLTPEGSKTSDRYLTIDNKPWYSKAKAAKENSDTDSD
;
A
#
# COMPACT_ATOMS: atom_id res chain seq x y z
N MET A 1 -74.13 -32.14 31.07
CA MET A 1 -72.95 -32.23 30.19
C MET A 1 -72.55 -30.82 29.78
N PRO A 2 -71.51 -30.21 30.38
CA PRO A 2 -71.14 -28.84 30.10
C PRO A 2 -70.06 -28.75 29.01
N SER A 3 -70.21 -27.69 28.21
CA SER A 3 -69.44 -27.27 27.04
C SER A 3 -67.97 -26.95 27.33
N LEU A 4 -67.07 -27.53 26.54
CA LEU A 4 -65.63 -27.25 26.54
C LEU A 4 -65.34 -25.96 25.75
N ARG A 5 -64.81 -24.93 26.42
CA ARG A 5 -64.28 -23.70 25.80
C ARG A 5 -62.81 -23.92 25.46
N ILE A 6 -62.45 -23.84 24.18
CA ILE A 6 -61.05 -23.83 23.72
C ILE A 6 -60.59 -22.36 23.70
N ILE A 7 -59.57 -22.06 24.50
CA ILE A 7 -58.85 -20.79 24.50
C ILE A 7 -57.73 -20.91 23.46
N ILE A 8 -57.80 -20.13 22.38
CA ILE A 8 -56.69 -19.96 21.43
C ILE A 8 -55.90 -18.74 21.89
N THR A 9 -54.79 -18.96 22.59
CA THR A 9 -53.75 -17.94 22.81
C THR A 9 -52.90 -17.83 21.56
N GLY A 10 -53.10 -16.75 20.79
CA GLY A 10 -52.26 -16.40 19.65
C GLY A 10 -50.93 -15.82 20.11
N LEU A 11 -49.82 -16.46 19.71
CA LEU A 11 -48.47 -15.93 19.88
C LEU A 11 -48.08 -15.17 18.61
N LEU A 12 -48.14 -13.84 18.64
CA LEU A 12 -47.64 -12.96 17.59
C LEU A 12 -46.10 -12.92 17.66
N PHE A 13 -45.43 -13.66 16.78
CA PHE A 13 -43.99 -13.52 16.55
C PHE A 13 -43.76 -12.27 15.69
N LEU A 14 -43.44 -11.14 16.33
CA LEU A 14 -42.91 -9.96 15.62
C LEU A 14 -41.48 -10.30 15.14
N CYS A 15 -41.38 -10.71 13.88
CA CYS A 15 -40.11 -10.80 13.17
C CYS A 15 -39.67 -9.36 12.84
N SER A 16 -38.90 -8.75 13.74
CA SER A 16 -38.26 -7.46 13.48
C SER A 16 -37.18 -7.67 12.41
N LEU A 17 -37.51 -7.40 11.14
CA LEU A 17 -36.51 -7.19 10.11
C LEU A 17 -35.69 -5.98 10.52
N CYS A 18 -34.56 -6.22 11.17
CA CYS A 18 -33.52 -5.22 11.36
C CYS A 18 -32.95 -4.95 9.96
N LEU A 19 -33.45 -3.90 9.31
CA LEU A 19 -32.88 -3.36 8.09
C LEU A 19 -31.50 -2.80 8.48
N GLN A 20 -30.49 -3.66 8.53
CA GLN A 20 -29.13 -3.19 8.71
C GLN A 20 -28.78 -2.40 7.46
N ALA A 21 -28.70 -1.08 7.60
CA ALA A 21 -28.09 -0.24 6.57
C ALA A 21 -26.71 -0.84 6.30
N LEU A 22 -26.48 -1.26 5.06
CA LEU A 22 -25.14 -1.67 4.63
C LEU A 22 -24.21 -0.50 4.98
N PRO A 23 -23.03 -0.77 5.57
CA PRO A 23 -22.08 0.30 5.80
C PRO A 23 -21.84 0.98 4.46
N VAL A 24 -22.05 2.29 4.43
CA VAL A 24 -21.68 3.12 3.28
C VAL A 24 -20.18 2.97 3.13
N THR A 25 -19.73 2.12 2.21
CA THR A 25 -18.31 1.96 1.92
C THR A 25 -17.86 3.19 1.16
N ALA A 26 -17.08 4.05 1.83
CA ALA A 26 -16.48 5.26 1.29
C ALA A 26 -15.65 4.99 0.02
N GLU A 27 -14.86 3.91 0.04
CA GLU A 27 -14.04 3.47 -1.08
C GLU A 27 -14.56 2.16 -1.68
N VAL A 28 -14.62 2.08 -3.01
CA VAL A 28 -14.97 0.87 -3.75
C VAL A 28 -13.84 0.54 -4.72
N THR A 29 -13.22 -0.63 -4.58
CA THR A 29 -12.32 -1.15 -5.62
C THR A 29 -13.17 -1.64 -6.80
N LEU A 30 -13.12 -0.91 -7.91
CA LEU A 30 -13.83 -1.21 -9.14
C LEU A 30 -13.04 -2.22 -10.00
N ILE A 31 -11.71 -2.08 -10.03
CA ILE A 31 -10.79 -3.01 -10.70
C ILE A 31 -9.61 -3.25 -9.75
N PRO A 32 -9.40 -4.47 -9.22
CA PRO A 32 -8.19 -4.80 -8.46
C PRO A 32 -6.99 -4.99 -9.40
N SER A 33 -5.75 -4.94 -8.90
CA SER A 33 -4.58 -5.31 -9.72
C SER A 33 -4.34 -6.82 -9.75
N GLY A 34 -3.45 -7.24 -10.64
CA GLY A 34 -2.89 -8.58 -10.66
C GLY A 34 -3.93 -9.63 -11.02
N LYS A 35 -3.76 -10.86 -10.51
CA LYS A 35 -4.56 -12.04 -10.92
C LYS A 35 -6.06 -11.92 -10.70
N ALA A 36 -6.49 -11.00 -9.84
CA ALA A 36 -7.91 -10.73 -9.60
C ALA A 36 -8.58 -10.02 -10.78
N SER A 37 -7.81 -9.46 -11.71
CA SER A 37 -8.31 -8.79 -12.91
C SER A 37 -7.90 -9.53 -14.17
N VAL A 38 -8.89 -10.05 -14.88
CA VAL A 38 -8.72 -10.66 -16.19
C VAL A 38 -9.01 -9.63 -17.26
N TRP A 39 -8.03 -9.39 -18.13
CA TRP A 39 -8.12 -8.44 -19.24
C TRP A 39 -8.31 -9.17 -20.54
N LYS A 40 -9.15 -8.61 -21.41
CA LYS A 40 -9.15 -8.91 -22.84
C LYS A 40 -7.98 -8.17 -23.47
N TYR A 41 -7.28 -8.77 -24.42
CA TYR A 41 -6.16 -8.13 -25.09
C TYR A 41 -6.07 -8.53 -26.57
N ASP A 42 -5.58 -7.58 -27.37
CA ASP A 42 -5.24 -7.77 -28.78
C ASP A 42 -3.75 -7.53 -28.97
N ASP A 43 -3.06 -8.61 -29.34
CA ASP A 43 -1.62 -8.68 -29.58
C ASP A 43 -1.30 -9.01 -31.05
N ASN A 44 -2.26 -8.79 -31.95
CA ASN A 44 -2.05 -8.95 -33.38
C ASN A 44 -1.21 -7.80 -33.96
N ALA A 45 -0.49 -8.09 -35.06
CA ALA A 45 0.32 -7.09 -35.75
C ALA A 45 -0.51 -5.98 -36.43
N THR A 46 -1.78 -6.25 -36.71
CA THR A 46 -2.72 -5.24 -37.24
C THR A 46 -3.51 -4.66 -36.08
N PRO A 47 -3.54 -3.32 -35.91
CA PRO A 47 -4.31 -2.69 -34.84
C PRO A 47 -5.81 -2.95 -35.01
N PRO A 48 -6.59 -2.98 -33.91
CA PRO A 48 -8.02 -3.14 -33.97
C PRO A 48 -8.69 -1.92 -34.63
N ARG A 49 -9.97 -2.07 -35.01
CA ARG A 49 -10.77 -0.96 -35.57
C ARG A 49 -10.80 0.21 -34.59
N ALA A 50 -10.83 1.43 -35.10
CA ALA A 50 -10.75 2.67 -34.30
C ALA A 50 -11.81 2.82 -33.19
N ASP A 51 -12.90 2.05 -33.22
CA ASP A 51 -13.93 2.07 -32.17
C ASP A 51 -13.73 1.00 -31.09
N TRP A 52 -12.56 0.35 -31.05
CA TRP A 52 -12.19 -0.67 -30.06
C TRP A 52 -12.25 -0.17 -28.61
N MET A 53 -12.27 1.13 -28.35
CA MET A 53 -12.44 1.69 -27.00
C MET A 53 -13.91 1.85 -26.59
N LEU A 54 -14.86 1.63 -27.51
CA LEU A 54 -16.30 1.73 -27.24
C LEU A 54 -16.84 0.42 -26.67
N ARG A 55 -17.85 0.52 -25.79
CA ARG A 55 -18.53 -0.66 -25.22
C ARG A 55 -19.25 -1.53 -26.25
N THR A 56 -19.64 -0.94 -27.38
CA THR A 56 -20.34 -1.64 -28.47
C THR A 56 -19.41 -2.46 -29.36
N PHE A 57 -18.09 -2.32 -29.19
CA PHE A 57 -17.12 -3.12 -29.93
C PHE A 57 -17.15 -4.58 -29.51
N ASP A 58 -17.13 -5.47 -30.49
CA ASP A 58 -17.10 -6.92 -30.30
C ASP A 58 -15.67 -7.41 -30.04
N ASP A 59 -15.33 -7.58 -28.77
CA ASP A 59 -14.04 -8.11 -28.30
C ASP A 59 -14.06 -9.63 -28.03
N ARG A 60 -15.10 -10.36 -28.48
CA ARG A 60 -15.12 -11.83 -28.38
C ARG A 60 -13.90 -12.49 -29.03
N PRO A 61 -13.36 -12.01 -30.17
CA PRO A 61 -12.15 -12.57 -30.77
C PRO A 61 -10.87 -12.33 -29.97
N TRP A 62 -10.87 -11.37 -29.02
CA TRP A 62 -9.68 -11.04 -28.25
C TRP A 62 -9.37 -12.14 -27.24
N LEU A 63 -8.07 -12.37 -27.07
CA LEU A 63 -7.55 -13.25 -26.03
C LEU A 63 -7.85 -12.66 -24.65
N SER A 64 -7.78 -13.48 -23.61
CA SER A 64 -7.99 -13.02 -22.24
C SER A 64 -7.05 -13.68 -21.25
N GLY A 65 -6.56 -12.91 -20.28
CA GLY A 65 -5.69 -13.43 -19.24
C GLY A 65 -5.58 -12.51 -18.01
N PRO A 66 -5.17 -13.06 -16.86
CA PRO A 66 -4.95 -12.29 -15.63
C PRO A 66 -3.80 -11.29 -15.77
N ALA A 67 -3.95 -10.09 -15.18
CA ALA A 67 -2.86 -9.14 -15.01
C ALA A 67 -1.83 -9.64 -13.97
N PRO A 68 -0.56 -9.17 -14.01
CA PRO A 68 0.02 -8.32 -15.04
C PRO A 68 0.16 -9.02 -16.39
N LEU A 69 -0.02 -8.25 -17.46
CA LEU A 69 0.11 -8.70 -18.85
C LEU A 69 1.34 -8.06 -19.47
N GLY A 70 2.07 -8.80 -20.33
CA GLY A 70 3.31 -8.27 -20.89
C GLY A 70 4.22 -9.28 -21.56
N PHE A 71 5.47 -8.88 -21.81
CA PHE A 71 6.56 -9.78 -22.15
C PHE A 71 7.88 -9.24 -21.57
N GLY A 72 8.94 -10.04 -21.57
CA GLY A 72 10.28 -9.62 -21.11
C GLY A 72 10.45 -9.52 -19.60
N ASP A 73 9.36 -9.32 -18.86
CA ASP A 73 9.41 -9.02 -17.43
C ASP A 73 9.10 -10.25 -16.54
N ALA A 74 9.70 -10.31 -15.35
CA ALA A 74 9.45 -11.39 -14.39
C ALA A 74 8.16 -11.15 -13.60
N GLY A 75 7.38 -12.20 -13.34
CA GLY A 75 6.15 -12.10 -12.54
C GLY A 75 4.89 -11.71 -13.32
N LEU A 76 4.97 -11.72 -14.66
CA LEU A 76 3.81 -11.66 -15.54
C LEU A 76 2.90 -12.88 -15.31
N ASN A 77 1.59 -12.64 -15.33
CA ASN A 77 0.59 -13.71 -15.27
C ASN A 77 0.03 -14.07 -16.65
N THR A 78 0.14 -13.14 -17.61
CA THR A 78 -0.19 -13.38 -19.02
C THR A 78 0.92 -12.84 -19.91
N THR A 79 1.47 -13.71 -20.75
CA THR A 79 2.41 -13.28 -21.79
C THR A 79 1.63 -12.81 -23.02
N VAL A 80 1.84 -11.57 -23.44
CA VAL A 80 1.35 -11.05 -24.73
C VAL A 80 2.39 -11.28 -25.81
N ARG A 81 1.95 -11.51 -27.04
CA ARG A 81 2.84 -11.73 -28.19
C ARG A 81 3.21 -10.39 -28.83
N PHE A 82 4.29 -10.40 -29.62
CA PHE A 82 4.76 -9.21 -30.34
C PHE A 82 5.06 -9.51 -31.83
N GLY A 83 4.47 -10.58 -32.35
CA GLY A 83 4.78 -11.08 -33.69
C GLY A 83 6.07 -11.91 -33.76
N ALA A 84 6.52 -12.20 -34.98
CA ALA A 84 7.63 -13.11 -35.24
C ALA A 84 9.02 -12.42 -35.26
N ASP A 85 9.07 -11.10 -35.44
CA ASP A 85 10.33 -10.36 -35.56
C ASP A 85 10.60 -9.52 -34.28
N PRO A 86 11.51 -9.96 -33.40
CA PRO A 86 11.83 -9.21 -32.19
C PRO A 86 12.55 -7.88 -32.44
N GLN A 87 13.03 -7.60 -33.66
CA GLN A 87 13.63 -6.32 -34.03
C GLN A 87 12.60 -5.30 -34.56
N HIS A 88 11.40 -5.77 -34.92
CA HIS A 88 10.33 -4.97 -35.50
C HIS A 88 8.97 -5.32 -34.87
N LYS A 89 8.89 -5.21 -33.54
CA LYS A 89 7.64 -5.42 -32.80
C LYS A 89 6.63 -4.30 -33.10
N PRO A 90 5.31 -4.57 -33.04
CA PRO A 90 4.30 -3.52 -32.98
C PRO A 90 4.57 -2.56 -31.82
N ILE A 91 4.38 -1.26 -32.06
CA ILE A 91 4.57 -0.24 -31.01
C ILE A 91 3.47 -0.33 -29.95
N THR A 92 2.25 -0.70 -30.35
CA THR A 92 1.07 -0.62 -29.49
C THR A 92 0.46 -1.98 -29.20
N THR A 93 0.09 -2.23 -27.95
CA THR A 93 -0.74 -3.37 -27.52
C THR A 93 -2.02 -2.87 -26.85
N TYR A 94 -3.15 -3.52 -27.12
CA TYR A 94 -4.48 -3.05 -26.71
C TYR A 94 -5.12 -3.97 -25.68
N PHE A 95 -5.79 -3.37 -24.69
CA PHE A 95 -6.38 -4.07 -23.56
C PHE A 95 -7.76 -3.52 -23.23
N ARG A 96 -8.67 -4.41 -22.81
CA ARG A 96 -10.04 -4.09 -22.43
C ARG A 96 -10.43 -4.82 -21.16
N HIS A 97 -11.10 -4.13 -20.25
CA HIS A 97 -11.64 -4.72 -19.03
C HIS A 97 -13.01 -4.12 -18.72
N THR A 98 -14.01 -5.00 -18.55
CA THR A 98 -15.35 -4.59 -18.15
C THR A 98 -15.50 -4.75 -16.64
N PHE A 99 -16.19 -3.79 -16.02
CA PHE A 99 -16.43 -3.80 -14.57
C PHE A 99 -17.83 -3.26 -14.27
N GLN A 100 -18.33 -3.57 -13.08
CA GLN A 100 -19.67 -3.20 -12.65
C GLN A 100 -19.64 -2.03 -11.67
N VAL A 101 -20.56 -1.08 -11.85
CA VAL A 101 -20.83 0.00 -10.91
C VAL A 101 -22.27 -0.15 -10.40
N PRO A 102 -22.51 -0.23 -9.08
CA PRO A 102 -23.87 -0.29 -8.53
C PRO A 102 -24.75 0.87 -9.00
N ALA A 103 -26.04 0.62 -9.22
CA ALA A 103 -26.95 1.64 -9.74
C ALA A 103 -27.20 2.81 -8.76
N ASP A 104 -27.04 2.55 -7.47
CA ASP A 104 -27.14 3.51 -6.38
C ASP A 104 -25.80 4.15 -5.98
N SER A 105 -24.74 3.85 -6.75
CA SER A 105 -23.39 4.39 -6.56
C SER A 105 -23.40 5.91 -6.38
N LYS A 106 -22.72 6.38 -5.34
CA LYS A 106 -22.50 7.80 -5.02
C LYS A 106 -21.07 8.25 -5.29
N LEU A 107 -20.34 7.50 -6.12
CA LEU A 107 -18.96 7.79 -6.46
C LEU A 107 -18.87 9.13 -7.21
N GLN A 108 -18.00 10.02 -6.74
CA GLN A 108 -17.72 11.31 -7.37
C GLN A 108 -16.27 11.42 -7.85
N GLN A 109 -15.38 10.60 -7.30
CA GLN A 109 -13.96 10.59 -7.60
C GLN A 109 -13.50 9.18 -7.94
N LEU A 110 -12.54 9.09 -8.84
CA LEU A 110 -11.82 7.89 -9.20
C LEU A 110 -10.33 8.11 -8.93
N VAL A 111 -9.67 7.07 -8.41
CA VAL A 111 -8.21 6.98 -8.40
C VAL A 111 -7.82 5.80 -9.28
N LEU A 112 -7.14 6.13 -10.37
CA LEU A 112 -6.54 5.18 -11.29
C LEU A 112 -5.07 5.05 -10.95
N LEU A 113 -4.64 3.84 -10.57
CA LEU A 113 -3.24 3.49 -10.40
C LEU A 113 -2.84 2.63 -11.58
N ILE A 114 -1.85 3.03 -12.35
CA ILE A 114 -1.42 2.29 -13.54
C ILE A 114 0.09 2.09 -13.56
N ARG A 115 0.53 0.86 -13.79
CA ARG A 115 1.91 0.52 -14.08
C ARG A 115 1.97 0.09 -15.54
N SER A 116 2.62 0.89 -16.37
CA SER A 116 2.80 0.64 -17.79
C SER A 116 4.25 0.83 -18.20
N ASP A 117 4.68 0.08 -19.19
CA ASP A 117 5.98 0.21 -19.84
C ASP A 117 5.75 0.16 -21.36
N ASP A 118 6.02 1.22 -22.14
CA ASP A 118 6.63 2.51 -21.74
C ASP A 118 5.61 3.63 -21.50
N GLY A 119 4.71 3.84 -22.46
CA GLY A 119 3.69 4.89 -22.48
C GLY A 119 2.30 4.30 -22.50
N VAL A 120 1.30 5.08 -22.08
CA VAL A 120 -0.07 4.57 -21.95
C VAL A 120 -1.13 5.64 -22.17
N VAL A 121 -2.24 5.22 -22.79
CA VAL A 121 -3.50 5.97 -22.80
C VAL A 121 -4.62 5.08 -22.24
N VAL A 122 -5.46 5.68 -21.39
CA VAL A 122 -6.58 5.00 -20.74
C VAL A 122 -7.88 5.67 -21.12
N TYR A 123 -8.85 4.86 -21.54
CA TYR A 123 -10.17 5.28 -21.94
C TYR A 123 -11.22 4.68 -20.99
N LEU A 124 -12.15 5.52 -20.52
CA LEU A 124 -13.34 5.08 -19.80
C LEU A 124 -14.56 5.30 -20.69
N ASN A 125 -15.26 4.21 -21.02
CA ASN A 125 -16.44 4.23 -21.88
C ASN A 125 -16.20 4.99 -23.22
N GLY A 126 -15.00 4.85 -23.79
CA GLY A 126 -14.62 5.48 -25.06
C GLY A 126 -14.04 6.90 -24.96
N THR A 127 -13.99 7.50 -23.76
CA THR A 127 -13.35 8.81 -23.56
C THR A 127 -11.98 8.63 -22.94
N GLU A 128 -10.95 9.26 -23.48
CA GLU A 128 -9.63 9.34 -22.84
C GLU A 128 -9.74 10.04 -21.47
N ILE A 129 -9.24 9.39 -20.42
CA ILE A 129 -9.26 9.89 -19.03
C ILE A 129 -7.86 10.03 -18.44
N ALA A 130 -6.86 9.32 -18.95
CA ALA A 130 -5.48 9.44 -18.50
C ALA A 130 -4.50 9.13 -19.64
N ARG A 131 -3.36 9.80 -19.62
CA ARG A 131 -2.25 9.62 -20.55
C ARG A 131 -0.94 9.80 -19.79
N ASN A 132 0.01 8.90 -19.99
CA ASN A 132 1.36 9.04 -19.44
C ASN A 132 2.42 8.73 -20.49
N ASN A 133 3.54 9.46 -20.44
CA ASN A 133 4.73 9.24 -21.26
C ASN A 133 4.44 9.15 -22.78
N LEU A 134 3.46 9.90 -23.27
CA LEU A 134 3.08 10.01 -24.69
C LEU A 134 2.92 11.47 -25.10
N PRO A 135 3.19 11.83 -26.37
CA PRO A 135 2.99 13.20 -26.86
C PRO A 135 1.51 13.60 -26.74
N GLY A 136 1.24 14.91 -26.64
CA GLY A 136 -0.13 15.42 -26.77
C GLY A 136 -0.67 15.28 -28.19
N GLY A 137 -1.99 15.44 -28.37
CA GLY A 137 -2.65 15.33 -29.67
C GLY A 137 -3.18 13.93 -29.98
N GLN A 138 -3.44 13.68 -31.27
CA GLN A 138 -3.97 12.39 -31.74
C GLN A 138 -2.92 11.30 -31.56
N VAL A 139 -3.33 10.21 -30.91
CA VAL A 139 -2.52 8.99 -30.75
C VAL A 139 -2.90 8.02 -31.87
N THR A 140 -1.88 7.42 -32.49
CA THR A 140 -2.01 6.37 -33.51
C THR A 140 -1.27 5.11 -33.06
N PRO A 141 -1.52 3.94 -33.68
CA PRO A 141 -0.83 2.70 -33.36
C PRO A 141 0.70 2.76 -33.46
N GLU A 142 1.25 3.76 -34.15
CA GLU A 142 2.68 3.99 -34.35
C GLU A 142 3.24 5.11 -33.46
N THR A 143 2.40 5.79 -32.69
CA THR A 143 2.85 6.82 -31.75
C THR A 143 3.74 6.17 -30.69
N THR A 144 4.98 6.63 -30.56
CA THR A 144 5.92 6.09 -29.58
C THR A 144 5.83 6.81 -28.24
N ALA A 145 6.19 6.12 -27.17
CA ALA A 145 6.42 6.77 -25.88
C ALA A 145 7.52 7.85 -25.99
N ILE A 146 7.43 8.90 -25.16
CA ILE A 146 8.39 10.01 -25.15
C ILE A 146 9.75 9.52 -24.64
N ASN A 147 9.74 8.74 -23.56
CA ASN A 147 10.94 8.18 -22.96
C ASN A 147 10.82 6.65 -22.92
N ALA A 148 11.93 5.96 -23.17
CA ALA A 148 12.07 4.59 -22.71
C ALA A 148 12.22 4.63 -21.18
N LEU A 149 11.32 3.96 -20.47
CA LEU A 149 11.42 3.74 -19.04
C LEU A 149 12.49 2.66 -18.79
N GLY A 150 12.91 2.56 -17.53
CA GLY A 150 14.00 1.69 -17.13
C GLY A 150 14.09 1.52 -15.63
N GLY A 151 14.34 0.29 -15.18
CA GLY A 151 14.76 0.00 -13.81
C GLY A 151 13.65 0.21 -12.79
N VAL A 152 13.79 1.21 -11.91
CA VAL A 152 12.78 1.45 -10.86
C VAL A 152 11.55 2.18 -11.39
N LEU A 153 11.69 2.95 -12.48
CA LEU A 153 10.60 3.76 -13.03
C LEU A 153 9.50 2.89 -13.65
N GLU A 154 9.87 1.81 -14.34
CA GLU A 154 8.94 0.82 -14.89
C GLU A 154 8.17 0.07 -13.81
N ARG A 155 8.64 0.09 -12.55
CA ARG A 155 8.09 -0.69 -11.45
C ARG A 155 7.00 0.03 -10.66
N LEU A 156 6.77 1.30 -10.96
CA LEU A 156 5.92 2.16 -10.16
C LEU A 156 4.56 2.37 -10.81
N TYR A 157 3.56 2.37 -9.96
CA TYR A 157 2.23 2.81 -10.33
C TYR A 157 2.19 4.34 -10.36
N GLN A 158 1.77 4.89 -11.49
CA GLN A 158 1.38 6.29 -11.65
C GLN A 158 -0.07 6.46 -11.19
N SER A 159 -0.40 7.59 -10.56
CA SER A 159 -1.70 7.86 -9.96
C SER A 159 -2.43 9.00 -10.69
N PHE A 160 -3.68 8.76 -11.04
CA PHE A 160 -4.55 9.76 -11.64
C PHE A 160 -5.81 9.89 -10.78
N THR A 161 -6.04 11.10 -10.25
CA THR A 161 -7.32 11.46 -9.64
C THR A 161 -8.23 12.04 -10.71
N LEU A 162 -9.38 11.41 -10.92
CA LEU A 162 -10.28 11.67 -12.04
C LEU A 162 -11.71 11.87 -11.53
N PRO A 163 -12.53 12.72 -12.17
CA PRO A 163 -13.96 12.77 -11.87
C PRO A 163 -14.63 11.43 -12.22
N ALA A 164 -15.61 11.02 -11.42
CA ALA A 164 -16.41 9.82 -11.68
C ALA A 164 -17.62 10.09 -12.62
N ASP A 165 -17.70 11.28 -13.22
CA ASP A 165 -18.82 11.75 -14.06
C ASP A 165 -19.04 10.91 -15.33
N ARG A 166 -18.04 10.13 -15.75
CA ARG A 166 -18.11 9.22 -16.91
C ARG A 166 -18.52 7.80 -16.54
N LEU A 167 -18.63 7.46 -15.26
CA LEU A 167 -19.19 6.19 -14.84
C LEU A 167 -20.68 6.13 -15.18
N GLN A 168 -21.14 4.93 -15.51
CA GLN A 168 -22.55 4.66 -15.72
C GLN A 168 -23.01 3.57 -14.76
N PRO A 169 -24.26 3.59 -14.27
CA PRO A 169 -24.86 2.44 -13.62
C PRO A 169 -24.70 1.15 -14.45
N GLY A 170 -24.28 0.07 -13.80
CA GLY A 170 -24.04 -1.22 -14.44
C GLY A 170 -22.67 -1.33 -15.13
N THR A 171 -22.66 -1.89 -16.34
CA THR A 171 -21.42 -2.24 -17.05
C THR A 171 -20.68 -1.01 -17.58
N ASN A 172 -19.43 -0.87 -17.16
CA ASN A 172 -18.48 0.09 -17.69
C ASN A 172 -17.32 -0.65 -18.37
N LEU A 173 -16.60 0.05 -19.24
CA LEU A 173 -15.40 -0.45 -19.91
C LEU A 173 -14.24 0.48 -19.65
N LEU A 174 -13.13 -0.08 -19.17
CA LEU A 174 -11.82 0.52 -19.28
C LEU A 174 -11.09 -0.08 -20.48
N ALA A 175 -10.58 0.78 -21.35
CA ALA A 175 -9.76 0.39 -22.51
C ALA A 175 -8.38 1.04 -22.34
N VAL A 176 -7.32 0.31 -22.67
CA VAL A 176 -5.94 0.76 -22.47
C VAL A 176 -5.11 0.42 -23.69
N GLU A 177 -4.32 1.36 -24.16
CA GLU A 177 -3.26 1.12 -25.16
C GLU A 177 -1.91 1.42 -24.53
N VAL A 178 -1.00 0.46 -24.62
CA VAL A 178 0.39 0.60 -24.15
C VAL A 178 1.30 0.74 -25.36
N HIS A 179 2.12 1.78 -25.36
CA HIS A 179 2.98 2.20 -26.45
C HIS A 179 4.44 2.08 -26.03
N GLN A 180 5.25 1.37 -26.82
CA GLN A 180 6.69 1.29 -26.62
C GLN A 180 7.40 2.54 -27.15
N ALA A 181 8.53 2.90 -26.55
CA ALA A 181 9.39 3.97 -27.04
C ALA A 181 10.05 3.60 -28.38
N ASN A 182 10.19 2.30 -28.68
CA ASN A 182 10.71 1.80 -29.95
C ASN A 182 10.32 0.31 -30.21
N SER A 183 10.43 -0.12 -31.47
CA SER A 183 10.07 -1.48 -31.91
C SER A 183 11.01 -2.60 -31.44
N ARG A 184 12.13 -2.25 -30.80
CA ARG A 184 13.13 -3.20 -30.29
C ARG A 184 13.06 -3.37 -28.78
N SER A 185 12.06 -2.79 -28.12
CA SER A 185 11.87 -2.92 -26.68
C SER A 185 11.92 -4.38 -26.24
N THR A 186 12.58 -4.62 -25.11
CA THR A 186 12.79 -5.96 -24.56
C THR A 186 11.59 -6.47 -23.78
N ASP A 187 10.71 -5.57 -23.38
CA ASP A 187 9.64 -5.76 -22.43
C ASP A 187 8.41 -4.92 -22.75
N LEU A 188 7.31 -5.32 -22.12
CA LEU A 188 6.06 -4.58 -22.04
C LEU A 188 5.42 -5.01 -20.74
N PHE A 189 4.80 -4.07 -20.04
CA PHE A 189 4.08 -4.37 -18.81
C PHE A 189 2.77 -3.59 -18.73
N LEU A 190 1.71 -4.24 -18.25
CA LEU A 190 0.48 -3.59 -17.83
C LEU A 190 -0.07 -4.24 -16.56
N ASP A 191 -0.27 -3.43 -15.52
CA ASP A 191 -1.13 -3.73 -14.38
C ASP A 191 -1.82 -2.45 -13.90
N LEU A 192 -3.00 -2.57 -13.31
CA LEU A 192 -3.87 -1.44 -13.03
C LEU A 192 -4.79 -1.67 -11.83
N ILE A 193 -5.07 -0.61 -11.07
CA ILE A 193 -6.10 -0.54 -10.04
C ILE A 193 -7.02 0.63 -10.36
N LEU A 194 -8.33 0.43 -10.26
CA LEU A 194 -9.31 1.52 -10.30
C LEU A 194 -10.13 1.50 -9.01
N ARG A 195 -10.12 2.62 -8.29
CA ARG A 195 -10.91 2.84 -7.06
C ARG A 195 -11.86 4.00 -7.25
N GLY A 196 -13.05 3.87 -6.68
CA GLY A 196 -14.02 4.95 -6.58
C GLY A 196 -14.15 5.44 -5.14
N TYR A 197 -14.35 6.75 -5.00
CA TYR A 197 -14.64 7.44 -3.74
C TYR A 197 -15.90 8.31 -3.87
N GLN A 198 -16.64 8.48 -2.78
CA GLN A 198 -17.85 9.31 -2.78
C GLN A 198 -17.54 10.81 -2.85
N ASN A 199 -16.35 11.22 -2.42
CA ASN A 199 -15.90 12.61 -2.51
C ASN A 199 -14.37 12.70 -2.37
N ALA A 200 -13.82 13.89 -2.62
CA ALA A 200 -12.37 14.12 -2.55
C ALA A 200 -11.82 14.15 -1.12
N GLU A 201 -12.67 14.36 -0.10
CA GLU A 201 -12.22 14.33 1.30
C GLU A 201 -11.86 12.92 1.74
N GLU A 202 -12.46 11.88 1.16
CA GLU A 202 -12.13 10.47 1.43
C GLU A 202 -10.73 10.05 0.94
N LEU A 203 -10.12 10.83 0.05
CA LEU A 203 -8.70 10.68 -0.30
C LEU A 203 -7.77 11.10 0.85
N ARG A 204 -8.31 11.83 1.85
CA ARG A 204 -7.60 12.26 3.05
C ARG A 204 -8.17 11.52 4.27
N PRO A 205 -7.32 10.84 5.06
CA PRO A 205 -7.80 10.21 6.28
C PRO A 205 -8.23 11.27 7.31
N THR A 206 -9.44 11.14 7.85
CA THR A 206 -9.87 11.87 9.05
C THR A 206 -9.80 10.92 10.22
N LEU A 207 -8.93 11.21 11.20
CA LEU A 207 -8.76 10.37 12.39
C LEU A 207 -9.96 10.52 13.33
N LYS A 208 -10.61 9.41 13.71
CA LYS A 208 -11.56 9.44 14.83
C LYS A 208 -10.79 9.56 16.15
N THR A 209 -11.48 9.93 17.22
CA THR A 209 -10.86 10.34 18.49
C THR A 209 -9.95 9.27 19.11
N GLN A 210 -10.26 7.97 18.94
CA GLN A 210 -9.45 6.89 19.52
C GLN A 210 -8.12 6.69 18.76
N GLU A 211 -8.11 6.92 17.45
CA GLU A 211 -6.92 6.80 16.60
C GLU A 211 -5.99 8.01 16.72
N GLN A 212 -6.55 9.17 17.11
CA GLN A 212 -5.78 10.39 17.36
C GLN A 212 -4.73 10.19 18.44
N GLN A 213 -4.97 9.36 19.47
CA GLN A 213 -4.01 9.19 20.56
C GLN A 213 -2.68 8.59 20.07
N ALA A 214 -2.71 7.50 19.30
CA ALA A 214 -1.49 6.86 18.79
C ALA A 214 -0.76 7.75 17.77
N ALA A 215 -1.51 8.41 16.87
CA ALA A 215 -0.94 9.34 15.91
C ALA A 215 -0.32 10.57 16.61
N SER A 216 -1.01 11.10 17.63
CA SER A 216 -0.54 12.23 18.45
C SER A 216 0.67 11.86 19.28
N ASP A 217 0.67 10.70 19.95
CA ASP A 217 1.82 10.21 20.72
C ASP A 217 3.03 10.00 19.82
N TYR A 218 2.86 9.36 18.67
CA TYR A 218 3.97 9.20 17.75
C TYR A 218 4.46 10.54 17.20
N HIS A 219 3.54 11.46 16.91
CA HIS A 219 3.86 12.79 16.42
C HIS A 219 4.63 13.63 17.47
N THR A 220 4.18 13.62 18.72
CA THR A 220 4.71 14.51 19.77
C THR A 220 5.82 13.88 20.62
N LYS A 221 5.71 12.58 20.91
CA LYS A 221 6.65 11.84 21.78
C LYS A 221 7.63 10.97 21.01
N HIS A 222 7.47 10.86 19.69
CA HIS A 222 8.31 10.02 18.83
C HIS A 222 8.29 8.53 19.19
N PHE A 223 7.24 8.11 19.89
CA PHE A 223 7.14 6.79 20.51
C PHE A 223 5.68 6.37 20.65
N ILE A 224 5.36 5.14 20.24
CA ILE A 224 4.11 4.45 20.58
C ILE A 224 4.49 3.31 21.53
N ALA A 225 3.83 3.29 22.70
CA ALA A 225 4.11 2.30 23.72
C ALA A 225 3.80 0.86 23.28
N PRO A 226 4.48 -0.15 23.84
CA PRO A 226 4.28 -1.55 23.47
C PRO A 226 2.82 -2.02 23.50
N GLN A 227 2.09 -1.62 24.53
CA GLN A 227 0.70 -2.00 24.77
C GLN A 227 -0.32 -1.19 23.95
N LEU A 228 0.09 -0.06 23.37
CA LEU A 228 -0.79 0.76 22.55
C LEU A 228 -0.85 0.16 21.14
N LYS A 229 -2.02 -0.39 20.80
CA LYS A 229 -2.27 -0.96 19.47
C LYS A 229 -2.58 0.14 18.46
N ILE A 230 -2.14 -0.07 17.22
CA ILE A 230 -2.45 0.83 16.10
C ILE A 230 -3.78 0.40 15.46
N SER A 231 -4.84 1.18 15.63
CA SER A 231 -6.19 0.89 15.10
C SER A 231 -6.39 1.38 13.66
N ASP A 232 -7.50 0.95 13.05
CA ASP A 232 -7.93 1.44 11.73
C ASP A 232 -8.27 2.92 11.80
N GLY A 233 -7.77 3.71 10.85
CA GLY A 233 -7.84 5.17 10.84
C GLY A 233 -6.56 5.86 11.32
N TYR A 234 -5.56 5.12 11.81
CA TYR A 234 -4.24 5.70 12.12
C TYR A 234 -3.56 6.26 10.87
N VAL A 235 -2.84 7.38 11.04
CA VAL A 235 -2.12 8.09 9.98
C VAL A 235 -0.69 8.42 10.37
N ASP A 236 0.26 8.22 9.45
CA ASP A 236 1.65 8.70 9.57
C ASP A 236 2.12 9.45 8.31
N GLY A 237 2.16 10.78 8.41
CA GLY A 237 2.75 11.69 7.42
C GLY A 237 4.24 11.97 7.63
N GLY A 238 4.88 11.32 8.60
CA GLY A 238 6.29 11.48 8.92
C GLY A 238 6.54 12.61 9.90
N ARG A 239 7.81 13.02 10.04
CA ARG A 239 8.21 14.03 11.04
C ARG A 239 7.58 15.40 10.81
N GLY A 240 7.41 15.79 9.55
CA GLY A 240 6.82 17.07 9.17
C GLY A 240 5.30 17.05 9.06
N MET A 241 4.64 15.95 9.46
CA MET A 241 3.18 15.89 9.49
C MET A 241 2.63 16.96 10.44
N GLN A 242 1.57 17.63 10.04
CA GLN A 242 0.75 18.47 10.91
C GLN A 242 -0.56 17.72 11.17
N LEU A 243 -1.07 17.78 12.39
CA LEU A 243 -2.36 17.21 12.76
C LEU A 243 -3.16 18.30 13.48
N ASP A 244 -4.30 18.68 12.91
CA ASP A 244 -5.18 19.68 13.53
C ASP A 244 -6.07 19.05 14.63
N PRO A 245 -6.72 19.86 15.49
CA PRO A 245 -7.61 19.35 16.54
C PRO A 245 -8.82 18.57 16.02
N GLN A 246 -9.17 18.72 14.74
CA GLN A 246 -10.25 18.00 14.08
C GLN A 246 -9.80 16.63 13.56
N GLY A 247 -8.50 16.32 13.64
CA GLY A 247 -7.95 15.06 13.19
C GLY A 247 -7.57 15.04 11.70
N HIS A 248 -7.46 16.19 11.05
CA HIS A 248 -6.96 16.27 9.67
C HIS A 248 -5.44 16.28 9.66
N ALA A 249 -4.85 15.27 9.01
CA ALA A 249 -3.42 15.20 8.79
C ALA A 249 -3.01 15.94 7.52
N ARG A 250 -1.89 16.66 7.56
CA ARG A 250 -1.25 17.26 6.39
C ARG A 250 0.24 16.95 6.39
N SER A 251 0.82 16.70 5.23
CA SER A 251 2.26 16.49 5.11
C SER A 251 2.79 16.88 3.74
N ARG A 252 4.10 17.18 3.65
CA ARG A 252 4.82 17.29 2.37
C ARG A 252 5.12 15.94 1.73
N ARG A 253 4.64 14.86 2.35
CA ARG A 253 4.84 13.47 1.99
C ARG A 253 3.51 12.75 1.93
N GLU A 254 3.53 11.51 1.47
CA GLU A 254 2.44 10.57 1.61
C GLU A 254 2.02 10.39 3.08
N LEU A 255 0.70 10.36 3.29
CA LEU A 255 0.05 10.07 4.57
C LEU A 255 -0.25 8.56 4.60
N ILE A 256 0.57 7.79 5.32
CA ILE A 256 0.36 6.33 5.42
C ILE A 256 -0.88 6.09 6.27
N VAL A 257 -1.87 5.38 5.74
CA VAL A 257 -3.14 5.08 6.39
C VAL A 257 -3.22 3.60 6.75
N VAL A 258 -3.58 3.31 8.00
CA VAL A 258 -3.87 1.94 8.43
C VAL A 258 -5.38 1.74 8.34
N ASP A 259 -5.82 0.84 7.47
CA ASP A 259 -7.24 0.51 7.35
C ASP A 259 -7.41 -0.97 6.99
N ARG A 260 -7.59 -1.82 8.00
CA ARG A 260 -7.69 -3.27 7.81
C ARG A 260 -8.95 -3.68 7.07
N GLN A 261 -9.96 -2.83 6.95
CA GLN A 261 -11.21 -3.14 6.27
C GLN A 261 -11.07 -2.92 4.76
N ARG A 262 -10.45 -1.81 4.35
CA ARG A 262 -10.27 -1.47 2.94
C ARG A 262 -9.01 -2.07 2.32
N ASP A 263 -7.94 -2.21 3.10
CA ASP A 263 -6.63 -2.59 2.60
C ASP A 263 -6.48 -4.11 2.41
N ALA A 264 -6.73 -4.57 1.18
CA ALA A 264 -6.61 -5.97 0.82
C ALA A 264 -5.17 -6.51 0.91
N ALA A 265 -4.15 -5.67 0.68
CA ALA A 265 -2.75 -6.06 0.81
C ALA A 265 -2.36 -6.23 2.28
N LEU A 266 -2.77 -5.29 3.15
CA LEU A 266 -2.57 -5.40 4.59
C LEU A 266 -3.27 -6.63 5.17
N LYS A 267 -4.48 -6.98 4.69
CA LYS A 267 -5.16 -8.23 5.11
C LYS A 267 -4.28 -9.47 4.91
N LYS A 268 -3.62 -9.59 3.75
CA LYS A 268 -2.69 -10.71 3.48
C LYS A 268 -1.51 -10.73 4.46
N HIS A 269 -0.96 -9.57 4.79
CA HIS A 269 0.12 -9.48 5.77
C HIS A 269 -0.34 -9.88 7.18
N LEU A 270 -1.56 -9.50 7.56
CA LEU A 270 -2.16 -9.90 8.85
C LEU A 270 -2.49 -11.39 8.91
N GLU A 271 -2.93 -11.99 7.81
CA GLU A 271 -3.13 -13.45 7.72
C GLU A 271 -1.81 -14.19 7.94
N PHE A 272 -0.70 -13.71 7.38
CA PHE A 272 0.62 -14.26 7.66
C PHE A 272 0.98 -14.14 9.15
N ALA A 273 0.76 -12.99 9.77
CA ALA A 273 1.03 -12.82 11.20
C ALA A 273 0.21 -13.76 12.10
N ARG A 274 -1.02 -14.09 11.69
CA ARG A 274 -1.93 -15.03 12.37
C ARG A 274 -1.68 -16.50 12.01
N SER A 275 -0.81 -16.77 11.04
CA SER A 275 -0.57 -18.11 10.55
C SER A 275 -0.01 -19.03 11.64
N LYS A 276 -0.28 -20.34 11.50
CA LYS A 276 0.25 -21.35 12.41
C LYS A 276 1.78 -21.32 12.48
N GLU A 277 2.45 -21.06 11.36
CA GLU A 277 3.92 -21.00 11.30
C GLU A 277 4.51 -19.85 12.14
N VAL A 278 3.79 -18.73 12.27
CA VAL A 278 4.20 -17.64 13.15
C VAL A 278 3.75 -17.97 14.57
N MET A 279 2.48 -18.29 14.78
CA MET A 279 1.89 -18.42 16.12
C MET A 279 2.44 -19.59 16.93
N SER A 280 3.08 -20.59 16.31
CA SER A 280 3.75 -21.70 17.02
C SER A 280 5.13 -21.37 17.58
N LEU A 281 5.73 -20.23 17.20
CA LEU A 281 7.08 -19.85 17.59
C LEU A 281 7.11 -19.14 18.97
N ALA A 282 8.26 -19.20 19.65
CA ALA A 282 8.49 -18.39 20.84
C ALA A 282 8.43 -16.87 20.51
N PRO A 283 8.12 -15.97 21.46
CA PRO A 283 7.92 -14.55 21.18
C PRO A 283 9.06 -13.84 20.43
N ASP A 284 10.31 -14.14 20.78
CA ASP A 284 11.51 -13.64 20.10
C ASP A 284 11.64 -14.18 18.67
N GLN A 285 11.41 -15.49 18.49
CA GLN A 285 11.40 -16.14 17.18
C GLN A 285 10.26 -15.62 16.28
N ARG A 286 9.09 -15.31 16.85
CA ARG A 286 7.98 -14.65 16.15
C ARG A 286 8.41 -13.29 15.61
N ALA A 287 8.99 -12.46 16.48
CA ALA A 287 9.53 -11.16 16.08
C ALA A 287 10.57 -11.29 14.94
N MET A 288 11.49 -12.25 15.01
CA MET A 288 12.48 -12.48 13.95
C MET A 288 11.83 -12.87 12.62
N LYS A 289 10.85 -13.79 12.66
CA LYS A 289 10.12 -14.24 11.46
C LYS A 289 9.31 -13.10 10.83
N LEU A 290 8.64 -12.29 11.65
CA LEU A 290 7.90 -11.11 11.17
C LEU A 290 8.84 -10.05 10.58
N ALA A 291 10.00 -9.81 11.20
CA ALA A 291 10.98 -8.85 10.68
C ALA A 291 11.53 -9.28 9.31
N GLN A 292 11.82 -10.57 9.13
CA GLN A 292 12.21 -11.14 7.83
C GLN A 292 11.10 -10.99 6.79
N TYR A 293 9.85 -11.27 7.17
CA TYR A 293 8.70 -11.11 6.29
C TYR A 293 8.53 -9.65 5.82
N VAL A 294 8.63 -8.69 6.74
CA VAL A 294 8.56 -7.25 6.39
C VAL A 294 9.69 -6.86 5.46
N ASP A 295 10.93 -7.29 5.72
CA ASP A 295 12.08 -7.01 4.84
C ASP A 295 11.86 -7.57 3.43
N GLN A 296 11.34 -8.79 3.31
CA GLN A 296 11.06 -9.45 2.03
C GLN A 296 9.95 -8.76 1.23
N ASN A 297 8.94 -8.21 1.90
CA ASN A 297 7.79 -7.56 1.25
C ASN A 297 7.99 -6.04 1.02
N MET A 298 9.08 -5.46 1.52
CA MET A 298 9.35 -4.02 1.40
C MET A 298 10.79 -3.71 0.95
N SER A 299 11.47 -4.68 0.34
CA SER A 299 12.81 -4.50 -0.26
C SER A 299 12.83 -4.98 -1.71
N LEU A 300 13.23 -4.09 -2.61
CA LEU A 300 13.48 -4.44 -4.01
C LEU A 300 14.81 -5.14 -4.23
N ASP A 301 15.77 -4.92 -3.33
CA ASP A 301 17.11 -5.48 -3.42
C ASP A 301 17.75 -5.62 -2.04
N LYS A 302 18.76 -6.49 -1.93
CA LYS A 302 19.45 -6.78 -0.66
C LYS A 302 20.17 -5.56 -0.05
N ASN A 303 20.45 -4.53 -0.85
CA ASN A 303 21.19 -3.35 -0.41
C ASN A 303 20.31 -2.09 -0.30
N ASN A 304 18.99 -2.24 -0.49
CA ASN A 304 18.02 -1.15 -0.54
C ASN A 304 18.38 -0.02 -1.54
N ARG A 305 19.19 -0.30 -2.58
CA ARG A 305 19.62 0.69 -3.58
C ARG A 305 18.43 1.28 -4.35
N ALA A 306 17.49 0.43 -4.75
CA ALA A 306 16.29 0.86 -5.48
C ALA A 306 15.17 1.35 -4.56
N THR A 307 15.23 1.02 -3.26
CA THR A 307 14.19 1.38 -2.29
C THR A 307 14.01 2.89 -2.17
N MET A 308 15.11 3.64 -2.20
CA MET A 308 15.02 5.09 -2.00
C MET A 308 14.40 5.83 -3.17
N ALA A 309 14.73 5.42 -4.40
CA ALA A 309 14.12 5.98 -5.60
C ALA A 309 12.62 5.65 -5.67
N ALA A 310 12.24 4.39 -5.43
CA ALA A 310 10.84 3.96 -5.42
C ALA A 310 9.99 4.75 -4.42
N VAL A 311 10.51 4.93 -3.19
CA VAL A 311 9.79 5.66 -2.15
C VAL A 311 9.79 7.17 -2.39
N SER A 312 10.82 7.74 -3.03
CA SER A 312 10.80 9.16 -3.41
C SER A 312 9.66 9.42 -4.39
N LEU A 313 9.50 8.55 -5.38
CA LEU A 313 8.44 8.69 -6.38
C LEU A 313 7.05 8.52 -5.76
N LEU A 314 6.86 7.56 -4.85
CA LEU A 314 5.65 7.48 -4.02
C LEU A 314 5.43 8.78 -3.22
N THR A 315 6.47 9.32 -2.60
CA THR A 315 6.38 10.53 -1.78
C THR A 315 5.91 11.72 -2.62
N ASP A 316 6.48 11.87 -3.83
CA ASP A 316 6.18 12.97 -4.74
C ASP A 316 4.76 12.83 -5.31
N GLU A 317 4.38 11.63 -5.74
CA GLU A 317 3.07 11.32 -6.32
C GLU A 317 1.92 11.50 -5.31
N TYR A 318 2.13 11.05 -4.06
CA TYR A 318 1.10 11.04 -3.02
C TYR A 318 1.32 12.12 -1.97
N ALA A 319 2.06 13.19 -2.30
CA ALA A 319 2.30 14.29 -1.37
C ALA A 319 0.95 14.83 -0.82
N ASN A 320 0.78 14.81 0.50
CA ASN A 320 -0.45 15.22 1.19
C ASN A 320 -1.71 14.40 0.85
N GLN A 321 -1.54 13.19 0.32
CA GLN A 321 -2.62 12.24 0.00
C GLN A 321 -2.49 10.98 0.87
N GLY A 322 -3.62 10.34 1.15
CA GLY A 322 -3.66 9.05 1.84
C GLY A 322 -3.17 7.91 0.95
N VAL A 323 -2.29 7.07 1.49
CA VAL A 323 -1.87 5.81 0.88
C VAL A 323 -2.07 4.71 1.91
N LEU A 324 -2.81 3.65 1.56
CA LEU A 324 -2.99 2.52 2.47
C LEU A 324 -1.64 1.83 2.71
N LEU A 325 -1.37 1.36 3.93
CA LEU A 325 -0.08 0.78 4.27
C LEU A 325 0.29 -0.44 3.41
N GLY A 326 -0.67 -1.30 3.11
CA GLY A 326 -0.51 -2.43 2.19
C GLY A 326 -0.34 -1.99 0.74
N ASP A 327 -0.88 -0.84 0.35
CA ASP A 327 -0.58 -0.28 -0.98
C ASP A 327 0.89 0.12 -1.09
N VAL A 328 1.55 0.55 0.00
CA VAL A 328 3.00 0.81 -0.05
C VAL A 328 3.78 -0.45 -0.42
N THR A 329 3.37 -1.63 0.08
CA THR A 329 4.01 -2.90 -0.28
C THR A 329 3.68 -3.32 -1.72
N GLN A 330 2.49 -2.98 -2.20
CA GLN A 330 2.01 -3.40 -3.52
C GLN A 330 2.44 -2.47 -4.67
N LEU A 331 2.33 -1.16 -4.48
CA LEU A 331 2.60 -0.14 -5.50
C LEU A 331 4.09 0.08 -5.73
N CYS A 332 4.90 -0.05 -4.68
CA CYS A 332 6.34 0.15 -4.77
C CYS A 332 7.16 -1.12 -4.60
N GLY A 333 6.61 -2.16 -3.96
CA GLY A 333 7.42 -3.31 -3.49
C GLY A 333 8.51 -2.92 -2.50
N ALA A 334 8.49 -1.67 -1.99
CA ALA A 334 9.59 -1.07 -1.27
C ALA A 334 9.08 -0.07 -0.23
N GLY A 335 9.72 -0.04 0.93
CA GLY A 335 9.45 0.95 1.96
C GLY A 335 10.72 1.36 2.71
N VAL A 336 10.82 2.63 3.08
CA VAL A 336 11.83 3.10 4.04
C VAL A 336 11.47 2.73 5.48
N CYS A 337 12.37 3.08 6.42
CA CYS A 337 12.26 2.80 7.85
C CYS A 337 10.86 3.01 8.46
N ARG A 338 10.19 4.14 8.21
CA ARG A 338 8.85 4.40 8.78
C ARG A 338 7.79 3.39 8.31
N HIS A 339 7.82 3.02 7.03
CA HIS A 339 6.86 2.09 6.45
C HIS A 339 7.05 0.70 7.05
N ARG A 340 8.31 0.24 7.08
CA ARG A 340 8.66 -1.09 7.58
C ARG A 340 8.42 -1.21 9.09
N ALA A 341 8.80 -0.19 9.86
CA ALA A 341 8.60 -0.20 11.31
C ALA A 341 7.11 -0.15 11.69
N LEU A 342 6.30 0.60 10.94
CA LEU A 342 4.85 0.64 11.11
C LEU A 342 4.20 -0.71 10.76
N LEU A 343 4.55 -1.29 9.61
CA LEU A 343 4.06 -2.63 9.24
C LEU A 343 4.47 -3.67 10.28
N PHE A 344 5.74 -3.68 10.70
CA PHE A 344 6.21 -4.59 11.74
C PHE A 344 5.42 -4.44 13.04
N LYS A 345 5.19 -3.21 13.53
CA LYS A 345 4.38 -2.95 14.73
C LYS A 345 2.98 -3.56 14.60
N ILE A 346 2.31 -3.35 13.46
CA ILE A 346 0.95 -3.86 13.22
C ILE A 346 0.93 -5.40 13.18
N LEU A 347 1.91 -6.02 12.52
CA LEU A 347 2.00 -7.48 12.47
C LEU A 347 2.37 -8.08 13.83
N ALA A 348 3.21 -7.41 14.59
CA ALA A 348 3.57 -7.81 15.95
C ALA A 348 2.39 -7.72 16.91
N ASP A 349 1.58 -6.65 16.83
CA ASP A 349 0.35 -6.51 17.60
C ASP A 349 -0.64 -7.64 17.30
N GLU A 350 -0.76 -8.01 16.02
CA GLU A 350 -1.60 -9.11 15.57
C GLU A 350 -1.08 -10.48 16.05
N ALA A 351 0.24 -10.65 16.08
CA ALA A 351 0.90 -11.82 16.63
C ALA A 351 0.96 -11.82 18.18
N GLY A 352 0.34 -10.85 18.87
CA GLY A 352 0.33 -10.79 20.33
C GLY A 352 1.71 -10.59 20.96
N LEU A 353 2.53 -9.74 20.35
CA LEU A 353 3.82 -9.29 20.88
C LEU A 353 3.70 -7.86 21.42
N ASP A 354 4.37 -7.59 22.55
CA ASP A 354 4.45 -6.25 23.12
C ASP A 354 5.57 -5.49 22.41
N VAL A 355 5.22 -4.72 21.37
CA VAL A 355 6.21 -4.02 20.53
C VAL A 355 5.98 -2.51 20.52
N ALA A 356 6.99 -1.72 20.83
CA ALA A 356 6.96 -0.28 20.62
C ALA A 356 7.23 0.10 19.16
N LEU A 357 6.68 1.23 18.71
CA LEU A 357 7.11 1.92 17.50
C LEU A 357 7.88 3.17 17.89
N VAL A 358 9.09 3.32 17.36
CA VAL A 358 10.03 4.37 17.75
C VAL A 358 10.49 5.13 16.52
N ARG A 359 10.61 6.46 16.64
CA ARG A 359 11.30 7.30 15.66
C ARG A 359 12.35 8.18 16.33
N GLY A 360 13.44 8.39 15.61
CA GLY A 360 14.62 9.10 16.10
C GLY A 360 15.68 9.12 15.01
N ASN A 361 16.91 9.51 15.31
CA ASN A 361 17.96 9.52 14.28
C ASN A 361 18.77 8.21 14.31
N TYR A 362 19.31 7.83 13.16
CA TYR A 362 20.25 6.72 13.04
C TYR A 362 21.57 7.22 12.47
N GLY A 363 22.67 6.91 13.15
CA GLY A 363 23.99 7.38 12.74
C GLY A 363 24.96 7.52 13.90
N ASP A 364 25.90 8.44 13.75
CA ASP A 364 26.82 8.89 14.80
C ASP A 364 26.76 10.42 14.93
N ALA A 365 27.58 10.97 15.84
CA ALA A 365 27.64 12.41 16.10
C ALA A 365 27.99 13.26 14.85
N THR A 366 28.64 12.66 13.85
CA THR A 366 29.11 13.34 12.63
C THR A 366 28.20 13.13 11.42
N ARG A 367 27.47 12.01 11.37
CA ARG A 367 26.57 11.67 10.28
C ARG A 367 25.36 10.90 10.80
N HIS A 368 24.19 11.55 10.78
CA HIS A 368 22.92 10.94 11.17
C HIS A 368 21.79 11.36 10.24
N GLY A 369 20.80 10.49 10.11
CA GLY A 369 19.59 10.74 9.32
C GLY A 369 18.34 10.29 10.07
N GLY A 370 17.17 10.77 9.62
CA GLY A 370 15.93 10.39 10.25
C GLY A 370 15.61 8.91 10.09
N HIS A 371 15.17 8.26 11.16
CA HIS A 371 14.97 6.83 11.23
C HIS A 371 13.76 6.42 12.08
N ALA A 372 13.31 5.18 11.90
CA ALA A 372 12.26 4.55 12.67
C ALA A 372 12.55 3.06 12.83
N TRP A 373 12.25 2.51 14.00
CA TRP A 373 12.52 1.11 14.37
C TRP A 373 11.51 0.65 15.43
N ASN A 374 11.66 -0.58 15.89
CA ASN A 374 10.78 -1.18 16.88
C ASN A 374 11.56 -1.73 18.08
N GLU A 375 10.86 -1.87 19.20
CA GLU A 375 11.40 -2.52 20.40
C GLU A 375 10.44 -3.58 20.89
N LEU A 376 10.89 -4.82 20.94
CA LEU A 376 10.15 -5.91 21.57
C LEU A 376 10.40 -5.93 23.06
N HIS A 377 9.34 -6.01 23.85
CA HIS A 377 9.38 -6.17 25.30
C HIS A 377 8.93 -7.60 25.64
N LEU A 378 9.85 -8.41 26.16
CA LEU A 378 9.57 -9.77 26.58
C LEU A 378 9.07 -9.78 28.03
N LYS A 379 8.23 -10.77 28.36
CA LYS A 379 7.64 -10.92 29.70
C LYS A 379 8.67 -11.14 30.81
N ASP A 380 9.85 -11.63 30.47
CA ASP A 380 10.98 -11.82 31.38
C ASP A 380 11.81 -10.54 31.59
N GLY A 381 11.36 -9.39 31.08
CA GLY A 381 12.00 -8.09 31.22
C GLY A 381 13.07 -7.81 30.16
N ARG A 382 13.45 -8.80 29.34
CA ARG A 382 14.36 -8.57 28.22
C ARG A 382 13.73 -7.66 27.17
N ARG A 383 14.54 -6.80 26.56
CA ARG A 383 14.13 -5.94 25.44
C ARG A 383 14.97 -6.26 24.22
N MET A 384 14.37 -6.21 23.04
CA MET A 384 15.10 -6.40 21.78
C MET A 384 14.86 -5.22 20.84
N LEU A 385 15.94 -4.70 20.29
CA LEU A 385 15.92 -3.78 19.16
C LEU A 385 15.58 -4.56 17.89
N ILE A 386 14.61 -4.07 17.11
CA ILE A 386 14.22 -4.65 15.83
C ILE A 386 14.21 -3.54 14.78
N ASP A 387 15.11 -3.64 13.81
CA ASP A 387 15.21 -2.71 12.70
C ASP A 387 15.21 -3.48 11.38
N THR A 388 14.04 -3.51 10.76
CA THR A 388 13.79 -4.15 9.46
C THR A 388 14.44 -3.42 8.29
N MET A 389 14.80 -2.14 8.43
CA MET A 389 15.46 -1.37 7.37
C MET A 389 16.97 -1.63 7.37
N GLN A 390 17.59 -1.71 8.56
CA GLN A 390 19.00 -2.06 8.75
C GLN A 390 19.23 -3.59 8.85
N ARG A 391 18.18 -4.40 8.76
CA ARG A 391 18.19 -5.87 8.89
C ARG A 391 18.88 -6.33 10.17
N ARG A 392 18.49 -5.72 11.28
CA ARG A 392 19.22 -5.79 12.54
C ARG A 392 18.27 -6.10 13.67
N ILE A 393 18.60 -7.15 14.41
CA ILE A 393 17.86 -7.59 15.59
C ILE A 393 18.89 -7.84 16.67
N GLU A 394 18.70 -7.24 17.85
CA GLU A 394 19.67 -7.33 18.93
C GLU A 394 18.98 -7.29 20.28
N LEU A 395 19.46 -8.11 21.22
CA LEU A 395 19.07 -8.01 22.63
C LEU A 395 19.67 -6.73 23.22
N LEU A 396 18.83 -5.87 23.80
CA LEU A 396 19.26 -4.66 24.48
C LEU A 396 19.78 -5.02 25.88
N THR A 397 21.01 -4.63 26.16
CA THR A 397 21.66 -4.77 27.47
C THR A 397 21.75 -3.41 28.18
N PRO A 398 21.84 -3.38 29.52
CA PRO A 398 22.05 -2.14 30.27
C PRO A 398 23.32 -1.37 29.87
N GLU A 399 24.35 -2.09 29.43
CA GLU A 399 25.64 -1.53 29.01
C GLU A 399 25.60 -0.95 27.59
N GLY A 400 24.53 -1.23 26.84
CA GLY A 400 24.43 -0.94 25.42
C GLY A 400 25.44 -1.72 24.58
N SER A 401 25.52 -1.38 23.31
CA SER A 401 26.47 -1.94 22.37
C SER A 401 26.85 -0.91 21.30
N LYS A 402 27.92 -1.18 20.54
CA LYS A 402 28.27 -0.37 19.37
C LYS A 402 27.12 -0.25 18.36
N THR A 403 26.20 -1.21 18.37
CA THR A 403 25.00 -1.16 17.55
C THR A 403 23.97 -0.19 18.13
N SER A 404 23.58 -0.38 19.39
CA SER A 404 22.51 0.41 20.02
C SER A 404 22.92 1.87 20.15
N ASP A 405 24.22 2.15 20.30
CA ASP A 405 24.81 3.49 20.34
C ASP A 405 24.50 4.33 19.08
N ARG A 406 24.13 3.68 17.97
CA ARG A 406 23.78 4.38 16.71
C ARG A 406 22.33 4.86 16.65
N TYR A 407 21.48 4.45 17.59
CA TYR A 407 20.09 4.85 17.64
C TYR A 407 19.95 6.02 18.60
N LEU A 408 19.47 7.13 18.07
CA LEU A 408 19.45 8.40 18.73
C LEU A 408 18.02 8.92 18.83
N THR A 409 17.74 9.71 19.84
CA THR A 409 16.57 10.60 19.89
C THR A 409 16.57 11.58 18.72
N ILE A 410 15.45 12.28 18.50
CA ILE A 410 15.38 13.34 17.48
C ILE A 410 16.38 14.48 17.70
N ASP A 411 16.79 14.70 18.95
CA ASP A 411 17.78 15.70 19.37
C ASP A 411 19.21 15.14 19.39
N ASN A 412 19.46 14.02 18.72
CA ASN A 412 20.77 13.36 18.60
C ASN A 412 21.40 12.86 19.92
N LYS A 413 20.62 12.74 20.99
CA LYS A 413 21.06 12.06 22.22
C LYS A 413 20.95 10.53 22.06
N PRO A 414 21.84 9.71 22.64
CA PRO A 414 21.70 8.26 22.64
C PRO A 414 20.32 7.83 23.13
N TRP A 415 19.63 6.98 22.36
CA TRP A 415 18.32 6.45 22.74
C TRP A 415 18.45 5.38 23.81
N TYR A 416 19.42 4.48 23.63
CA TYR A 416 19.80 3.48 24.62
C TYR A 416 20.98 4.04 25.42
N SER A 417 20.69 4.63 26.58
CA SER A 417 21.75 5.09 27.48
C SER A 417 22.57 3.90 27.97
N LYS A 418 23.89 4.04 28.03
CA LYS A 418 24.70 3.23 28.94
C LYS A 418 24.19 3.55 30.34
N ALA A 419 23.74 2.56 31.09
CA ALA A 419 23.58 2.74 32.53
C ALA A 419 24.96 3.18 33.07
N LYS A 420 25.17 4.48 33.30
CA LYS A 420 26.28 4.95 34.12
C LYS A 420 25.90 4.48 35.52
N ALA A 421 26.30 3.24 35.84
CA ALA A 421 26.11 2.67 37.15
C ALA A 421 26.55 3.72 38.17
N ALA A 422 25.71 3.95 39.16
CA ALA A 422 26.06 4.67 40.37
C ALA A 422 27.33 4.03 40.97
N LYS A 423 28.49 4.56 40.59
CA LYS A 423 29.80 4.41 41.21
C LYS A 423 30.52 5.76 41.14
N GLU A 424 29.80 6.79 41.56
CA GLU A 424 30.34 8.04 42.10
C GLU A 424 29.62 8.21 43.45
N ASN A 425 29.88 7.29 44.38
CA ASN A 425 29.64 7.41 45.83
C ASN A 425 30.10 6.13 46.56
N SER A 426 31.34 5.71 46.29
CA SER A 426 32.15 5.00 47.28
C SER A 426 33.59 5.22 46.83
N ASP A 427 34.35 5.89 47.69
CA ASP A 427 35.75 6.31 47.51
C ASP A 427 35.90 7.67 46.82
N THR A 428 35.73 8.74 47.58
CA THR A 428 36.90 9.54 48.01
C THR A 428 36.48 10.60 49.04
N ASP A 429 37.36 10.72 50.04
CA ASP A 429 37.47 11.74 51.09
C ASP A 429 36.58 11.56 52.35
N SER A 430 37.13 11.44 53.55
CA SER A 430 38.50 11.73 54.00
C SER A 430 38.75 11.25 55.43
N ASP A 431 40.01 10.91 55.68
CA ASP A 431 40.78 11.04 56.93
C ASP A 431 40.42 10.24 58.19
#